data_AF-A0A6P6MQT5-F1
#
_entry.id   AF-A0A6P6MQT5-F1
#
_cell.length_a   1.000
_cell.length_b   1.000
_cell.length_c   1.000
_cell.angle_alpha   90.00
_cell.angle_beta   90.00
_cell.angle_gamma   90.00
#
_symmetry.space_group_name_H-M   'P 1'
#
loop_
_entity.id
_entity.type
_entity.pdbx_description
1 polymer ?
#
loop_
_entity_poly.entity_id
_entity_poly.type
_entity_poly.pdbx_seq_one_letter_code
_entity_poly.pdbx_strand_id
1 'polypeptide(L)'
;MGVLKEVRDEDWDLVNIVHTLTNRRRGEASITYAESHDQALVGDKSLAFWLMDKEMYTNMSALTAMTPVIDRGIQLHKLIRLLTQSLGGEGYLNFMGNEFGHPEWLDFPRKGNNESYYYARRQFNLVDTEHLRYRQLYAFDRDMNLTEDKYGWLAAGQAAVTTLNQTDKVIVFERSNLLFIFNFHPCNSYIDYRVAVEHAGKYPFTRDLQKTSTL
;
A
#
# COMPACT_ATOMS: atom_id res chain seq x y z
N MET A 1 0.90 -10.79 5.40
CA MET A 1 1.77 -11.31 4.32
C MET A 1 1.29 -12.64 3.71
N GLY A 2 0.66 -13.56 4.46
CA GLY A 2 0.17 -14.83 3.88
C GLY A 2 -0.83 -14.67 2.72
N VAL A 3 -1.68 -13.63 2.76
CA VAL A 3 -2.67 -13.34 1.71
C VAL A 3 -2.03 -13.18 0.32
N LEU A 4 -0.88 -12.50 0.22
CA LEU A 4 -0.20 -12.29 -1.06
C LEU A 4 0.57 -13.52 -1.57
N LYS A 5 0.90 -14.48 -0.69
CA LYS A 5 1.68 -15.67 -1.04
C LYS A 5 0.78 -16.80 -1.58
N GLU A 6 -0.44 -16.91 -1.06
CA GLU A 6 -1.24 -18.14 -1.17
C GLU A 6 -2.67 -17.92 -1.67
N VAL A 7 -3.15 -16.67 -1.76
CA VAL A 7 -4.56 -16.37 -2.01
C VAL A 7 -4.72 -15.45 -3.22
N ARG A 8 -5.61 -15.83 -4.16
CA ARG A 8 -5.98 -14.99 -5.31
C ARG A 8 -6.80 -13.80 -4.85
N ASP A 9 -6.78 -12.70 -5.61
CA ASP A 9 -7.44 -11.43 -5.23
C ASP A 9 -8.94 -11.61 -4.97
N GLU A 10 -9.62 -12.39 -5.80
CA GLU A 10 -11.04 -12.72 -5.65
C GLU A 10 -11.36 -13.47 -4.35
N ASP A 11 -10.36 -14.15 -3.78
CA ASP A 11 -10.47 -14.99 -2.58
C ASP A 11 -10.00 -14.25 -1.31
N TRP A 12 -9.57 -12.98 -1.41
CA TRP A 12 -9.15 -12.21 -0.24
C TRP A 12 -10.29 -12.04 0.75
N ASP A 13 -10.07 -12.50 1.99
CA ASP A 13 -10.98 -12.31 3.11
C ASP A 13 -10.81 -10.92 3.70
N LEU A 14 -11.74 -10.01 3.36
CA LEU A 14 -11.69 -8.64 3.85
C LEU A 14 -11.99 -8.54 5.35
N VAL A 15 -12.75 -9.47 5.92
CA VAL A 15 -13.00 -9.57 7.37
C VAL A 15 -11.72 -9.87 8.10
N ASN A 16 -10.95 -10.85 7.63
CA ASN A 16 -9.67 -11.16 8.23
C ASN A 16 -8.66 -10.01 8.07
N ILE A 17 -8.64 -9.33 6.93
CA ILE A 17 -7.77 -8.16 6.70
C ILE A 17 -8.11 -7.03 7.68
N VAL A 18 -9.37 -6.61 7.74
CA VAL A 18 -9.82 -5.54 8.65
C VAL A 18 -9.60 -5.95 10.09
N HIS A 19 -9.93 -7.19 10.45
CA HIS A 19 -9.69 -7.70 11.81
C HIS A 19 -8.20 -7.63 12.15
N THR A 20 -7.30 -8.08 11.28
CA THR A 20 -5.85 -8.04 11.51
C THR A 20 -5.35 -6.61 11.76
N LEU A 21 -5.86 -5.63 11.02
CA LEU A 21 -5.47 -4.22 11.17
C LEU A 21 -6.06 -3.57 12.42
N THR A 22 -7.22 -4.03 12.88
CA THR A 22 -7.97 -3.37 13.97
C THR A 22 -7.89 -4.10 15.31
N ASN A 23 -7.37 -5.34 15.35
CA ASN A 23 -7.24 -6.16 16.55
C ASN A 23 -6.07 -5.71 17.42
N ARG A 24 -6.27 -4.60 18.12
CA ARG A 24 -5.25 -3.92 18.92
C ARG A 24 -5.82 -3.59 20.29
N ARG A 25 -4.95 -3.52 21.30
CA ARG A 25 -5.39 -3.25 22.67
C ARG A 25 -5.83 -1.79 22.79
N ARG A 26 -7.07 -1.57 23.21
CA ARG A 26 -7.62 -0.22 23.40
C ARG A 26 -6.78 0.56 24.43
N GLY A 27 -6.34 1.75 24.04
CA GLY A 27 -5.53 2.63 24.88
C GLY A 27 -4.02 2.39 24.79
N GLU A 28 -3.56 1.39 24.05
CA GLU A 28 -2.14 1.18 23.76
C GLU A 28 -1.84 1.60 22.32
N ALA A 29 -0.99 2.62 22.16
CA ALA A 29 -0.57 3.10 20.85
C ALA A 29 0.32 2.06 20.16
N SER A 30 0.11 1.90 18.86
CA SER A 30 0.80 0.90 18.03
C SER A 30 1.30 1.53 16.72
N ILE A 31 2.48 1.08 16.28
CA ILE A 31 3.05 1.44 15.00
C ILE A 31 2.67 0.39 13.97
N THR A 32 1.98 0.81 12.91
CA THR A 32 1.60 -0.06 11.80
C THR A 32 2.52 0.13 10.60
N TYR A 33 2.75 -0.94 9.87
CA TYR A 33 3.58 -0.96 8.66
C TYR A 33 3.14 -2.11 7.75
N ALA A 34 3.21 -1.91 6.43
CA ALA A 34 2.75 -2.89 5.46
C ALA A 34 3.77 -4.02 5.25
N GLU A 35 5.05 -3.69 5.40
CA GLU A 35 6.18 -4.61 5.28
C GLU A 35 7.36 -4.16 6.16
N SER A 36 8.14 -5.10 6.68
CA SER A 36 9.26 -4.87 7.58
C SER A 36 10.61 -4.86 6.85
N HIS A 37 11.67 -4.54 7.57
CA HIS A 37 13.05 -4.63 7.06
C HIS A 37 13.47 -6.08 6.79
N ASP A 38 13.00 -7.05 7.58
CA ASP A 38 13.30 -8.48 7.38
C ASP A 38 12.83 -8.97 6.01
N GLN A 39 11.67 -8.49 5.57
CA GLN A 39 11.08 -8.85 4.28
C GLN A 39 11.84 -8.25 3.08
N ALA A 40 12.69 -7.26 3.33
CA ALA A 40 13.59 -6.72 2.33
C ALA A 40 14.91 -7.51 2.24
N LEU A 41 15.20 -8.43 3.16
CA LEU A 41 16.43 -9.22 3.14
C LEU A 41 16.38 -10.36 2.12
N VAL A 42 17.55 -10.84 1.71
CA VAL A 42 17.68 -12.05 0.89
C VAL A 42 16.94 -13.24 1.53
N GLY A 43 16.08 -13.90 0.76
CA GLY A 43 15.30 -15.05 1.22
C GLY A 43 13.83 -14.76 1.51
N ASP A 44 13.40 -13.49 1.51
CA ASP A 44 11.99 -13.11 1.41
C ASP A 44 11.78 -12.17 0.21
N LYS A 45 10.53 -11.75 0.00
CA LYS A 45 10.15 -10.82 -1.07
C LYS A 45 9.48 -9.59 -0.47
N SER A 46 9.88 -8.40 -0.95
CA SER A 46 9.16 -7.15 -0.66
C SER A 46 7.74 -7.19 -1.22
N LEU A 47 6.88 -6.30 -0.74
CA LEU A 47 5.51 -6.13 -1.24
C LEU A 47 5.51 -5.91 -2.77
N ALA A 48 6.39 -5.04 -3.26
CA ALA A 48 6.55 -4.78 -4.68
C ALA A 48 6.94 -6.06 -5.45
N PHE A 49 7.84 -6.89 -4.90
CA PHE A 49 8.28 -8.13 -5.54
C PHE A 49 7.23 -9.24 -5.49
N TRP A 50 6.40 -9.31 -4.44
CA TRP A 50 5.23 -10.18 -4.42
C TRP A 50 4.21 -9.81 -5.49
N LEU A 51 4.04 -8.50 -5.75
CA LEU A 51 2.99 -8.00 -6.64
C LEU A 51 3.37 -8.03 -8.12
N MET A 52 4.65 -7.77 -8.44
CA MET A 52 5.12 -7.57 -9.82
C MET A 52 6.14 -8.62 -10.28
N ASP A 53 6.78 -9.34 -9.34
CA ASP A 53 7.86 -10.29 -9.60
C ASP A 53 8.85 -9.76 -10.66
N LYS A 54 9.37 -10.62 -11.53
CA LYS A 54 10.34 -10.27 -12.58
C LYS A 54 9.87 -9.22 -13.59
N GLU A 55 8.56 -8.96 -13.73
CA GLU A 55 8.09 -7.93 -14.67
C GLU A 55 8.54 -6.53 -14.26
N MET A 56 8.92 -6.34 -12.99
CA MET A 56 9.46 -5.06 -12.53
C MET A 56 10.76 -4.66 -13.26
N TYR A 57 11.52 -5.63 -13.77
CA TYR A 57 12.77 -5.37 -14.48
C TYR A 57 12.56 -4.94 -15.93
N THR A 58 11.40 -5.24 -16.52
CA THR A 58 11.13 -5.02 -17.94
C THR A 58 10.05 -3.97 -18.21
N ASN A 59 9.10 -3.77 -17.29
CA ASN A 59 7.88 -3.00 -17.55
C ASN A 59 7.66 -1.82 -16.58
N MET A 60 8.66 -1.52 -15.74
CA MET A 60 8.66 -0.30 -14.90
C MET A 60 9.03 0.97 -15.67
N SER A 61 9.30 0.89 -16.97
CA SER A 61 9.44 2.06 -17.84
C SER A 61 8.07 2.53 -18.35
N ALA A 62 7.82 3.82 -18.26
CA ALA A 62 6.72 4.53 -18.90
C ALA A 62 6.72 4.41 -20.42
N LEU A 63 7.91 4.18 -21.00
CA LEU A 63 8.12 4.03 -22.45
C LEU A 63 7.72 2.63 -22.94
N THR A 64 7.55 1.68 -22.02
CA THR A 64 7.04 0.34 -22.32
C THR A 64 5.56 0.25 -22.00
N ALA A 65 4.85 -0.62 -22.74
CA ALA A 65 3.44 -0.87 -22.53
C ALA A 65 3.17 -1.31 -21.08
N MET A 66 2.13 -0.73 -20.48
CA MET A 66 1.64 -1.13 -19.16
C MET A 66 1.05 -2.54 -19.26
N THR A 67 1.64 -3.49 -18.55
CA THR A 67 1.08 -4.85 -18.45
C THR A 67 0.04 -4.90 -17.34
N PRO A 68 -0.94 -5.82 -17.41
CA PRO A 68 -1.89 -6.03 -16.31
C PRO A 68 -1.22 -6.34 -14.97
N VAL A 69 -0.06 -7.02 -14.98
CA VAL A 69 0.71 -7.35 -13.77
C VAL A 69 1.31 -6.09 -13.14
N ILE A 70 1.94 -5.21 -13.92
CA ILE A 70 2.50 -3.96 -13.41
C ILE A 70 1.38 -3.01 -12.96
N ASP A 71 0.30 -2.87 -13.72
CA ASP A 71 -0.81 -2.01 -13.32
C ASP A 71 -1.41 -2.47 -12.00
N ARG A 72 -1.79 -3.76 -11.90
CA ARG A 72 -2.27 -4.38 -10.67
C ARG A 72 -1.29 -4.17 -9.52
N GLY A 73 0.00 -4.42 -9.76
CA GLY A 73 1.01 -4.30 -8.72
C GLY A 73 1.19 -2.87 -8.21
N ILE A 74 1.16 -1.87 -9.09
CA ILE A 74 1.20 -0.46 -8.70
C ILE A 74 -0.05 -0.09 -7.89
N GLN A 75 -1.25 -0.48 -8.33
CA GLN A 75 -2.49 -0.13 -7.62
C GLN A 75 -2.55 -0.80 -6.24
N LEU A 76 -2.28 -2.11 -6.15
CA LEU A 76 -2.33 -2.84 -4.89
C LEU A 76 -1.24 -2.37 -3.91
N HIS A 77 -0.05 -2.01 -4.39
CA HIS A 77 1.00 -1.46 -3.55
C HIS A 77 0.53 -0.17 -2.85
N LYS A 78 -0.13 0.72 -3.60
CA LYS A 78 -0.71 1.96 -3.06
C LYS A 78 -1.85 1.67 -2.07
N LEU A 79 -2.81 0.82 -2.46
CA LEU A 79 -3.99 0.50 -1.66
C LEU A 79 -3.64 -0.19 -0.34
N ILE A 80 -2.73 -1.17 -0.36
CA ILE A 80 -2.29 -1.89 0.84
C ILE A 80 -1.64 -0.92 1.83
N ARG A 81 -0.76 -0.04 1.35
CA ARG A 81 -0.06 0.92 2.21
C ARG A 81 -1.00 1.95 2.81
N LEU A 82 -1.92 2.50 2.01
CA LEU A 82 -2.92 3.43 2.50
C LEU A 82 -3.88 2.77 3.50
N LEU A 83 -4.39 1.58 3.20
CA LEU A 83 -5.27 0.85 4.14
C LEU A 83 -4.55 0.57 5.45
N THR A 84 -3.28 0.13 5.38
CA THR A 84 -2.46 -0.13 6.55
C THR A 84 -2.27 1.14 7.39
N GLN A 85 -1.93 2.27 6.75
CA GLN A 85 -1.71 3.54 7.43
C GLN A 85 -3.01 4.09 8.05
N SER A 86 -4.10 4.14 7.29
CA SER A 86 -5.32 4.81 7.75
C SER A 86 -6.16 3.97 8.72
N LEU A 87 -6.03 2.63 8.72
CA LEU A 87 -6.82 1.75 9.59
C LEU A 87 -6.00 1.09 10.72
N GLY A 88 -4.71 0.85 10.50
CA GLY A 88 -3.93 -0.15 11.26
C GLY A 88 -3.26 0.32 12.54
N GLY A 89 -3.19 1.61 12.84
CA GLY A 89 -2.29 2.12 13.90
C GLY A 89 -2.53 3.55 14.35
N GLU A 90 -1.76 3.95 15.38
CA GLU A 90 -1.62 5.33 15.88
C GLU A 90 -0.32 5.99 15.37
N GLY A 91 0.51 5.24 14.65
CA GLY A 91 1.68 5.73 13.93
C GLY A 91 2.01 4.82 12.75
N TYR A 92 2.73 5.33 11.77
CA TYR A 92 3.11 4.59 10.57
C TYR A 92 4.63 4.47 10.43
N LEU A 93 5.10 3.31 9.99
CA LEU A 93 6.50 3.07 9.70
C LEU A 93 6.67 2.57 8.26
N ASN A 94 7.75 3.03 7.63
CA ASN A 94 8.18 2.59 6.32
C ASN A 94 9.70 2.35 6.32
N PHE A 95 10.14 1.20 5.81
CA PHE A 95 11.55 0.90 5.65
C PHE A 95 12.09 1.50 4.34
N MET A 96 13.27 2.10 4.40
CA MET A 96 13.89 2.83 3.27
C MET A 96 13.86 2.02 1.96
N GLY A 97 13.37 2.63 0.88
CA GLY A 97 13.19 2.02 -0.43
C GLY A 97 11.77 1.50 -0.69
N ASN A 98 11.06 1.04 0.34
CA ASN A 98 9.72 0.47 0.17
C ASN A 98 8.69 1.55 -0.20
N GLU A 99 8.99 2.82 0.10
CA GLU A 99 8.16 3.96 -0.26
C GLU A 99 7.93 4.09 -1.77
N PHE A 100 8.90 3.66 -2.57
CA PHE A 100 8.83 3.66 -4.02
C PHE A 100 8.83 2.27 -4.63
N GLY A 101 8.65 1.21 -3.83
CA GLY A 101 8.67 -0.17 -4.31
C GLY A 101 10.03 -0.58 -4.87
N HIS A 102 11.11 -0.32 -4.11
CA HIS A 102 12.48 -0.67 -4.49
C HIS A 102 12.58 -2.13 -4.96
N PRO A 103 13.19 -2.39 -6.13
CA PRO A 103 13.30 -3.74 -6.70
C PRO A 103 14.35 -4.58 -5.95
N GLU A 104 14.52 -5.84 -6.36
CA GLU A 104 15.53 -6.75 -5.79
C GLU A 104 15.35 -6.97 -4.26
N TRP A 105 16.45 -7.22 -3.56
CA TRP A 105 16.52 -7.45 -2.12
C TRP A 105 17.80 -6.81 -1.54
N LEU A 106 17.87 -6.74 -0.22
CA LEU A 106 19.03 -6.32 0.57
C LEU A 106 19.81 -7.57 0.98
N ASP A 107 21.10 -7.63 0.65
CA ASP A 107 22.00 -8.69 1.12
C ASP A 107 23.32 -8.07 1.55
N PHE A 108 23.74 -8.36 2.78
CA PHE A 108 24.98 -7.85 3.35
C PHE A 108 26.17 -8.72 2.95
N PRO A 109 27.40 -8.18 2.90
CA PRO A 109 28.60 -8.96 2.66
C PRO A 109 28.74 -10.12 3.65
N ARG A 110 28.83 -11.34 3.12
CA ARG A 110 29.00 -12.57 3.90
C ARG A 110 29.71 -13.63 3.06
N LYS A 111 30.25 -14.65 3.69
CA LYS A 111 30.91 -15.77 2.99
C LYS A 111 30.03 -16.41 1.89
N GLY A 112 28.71 -16.47 2.11
CA GLY A 112 27.77 -17.05 1.15
C GLY A 112 27.49 -16.20 -0.10
N ASN A 113 28.00 -14.97 -0.18
CA ASN A 113 27.93 -14.11 -1.36
C ASN A 113 29.29 -13.51 -1.75
N ASN A 114 30.39 -14.15 -1.33
CA ASN A 114 31.77 -13.70 -1.57
C ASN A 114 32.00 -12.24 -1.13
N GLU A 115 31.49 -11.89 0.06
CA GLU A 115 31.71 -10.57 0.66
C GLU A 115 31.23 -9.42 -0.24
N SER A 116 30.18 -9.69 -1.05
CA SER A 116 29.66 -8.76 -2.04
C SER A 116 28.85 -7.63 -1.40
N TYR A 117 29.11 -6.42 -1.88
CA TYR A 117 28.32 -5.22 -1.56
C TYR A 117 27.26 -4.90 -2.61
N TYR A 118 27.10 -5.74 -3.63
CA TYR A 118 26.24 -5.43 -4.79
C TYR A 118 24.78 -5.17 -4.40
N TYR A 119 24.25 -5.93 -3.44
CA TYR A 119 22.89 -5.75 -2.90
C TYR A 119 22.85 -4.95 -1.59
N ALA A 120 24.00 -4.54 -1.04
CA ALA A 120 24.09 -3.76 0.19
C ALA A 120 23.96 -2.24 -0.11
N ARG A 121 22.94 -1.85 -0.86
CA ARG A 121 22.73 -0.48 -1.35
C ARG A 121 21.26 -0.14 -1.53
N ARG A 122 20.97 1.14 -1.79
CA ARG A 122 19.67 1.61 -2.29
C ARG A 122 19.82 2.35 -3.61
N GLN A 123 18.89 2.08 -4.52
CA GLN A 123 18.85 2.65 -5.86
C GLN A 123 17.94 3.88 -5.91
N PHE A 124 18.26 4.92 -5.14
CA PHE A 124 17.42 6.14 -5.08
C PHE A 124 17.29 6.84 -6.44
N ASN A 125 18.27 6.66 -7.32
CA ASN A 125 18.24 7.12 -8.72
C ASN A 125 17.03 6.61 -9.51
N LEU A 126 16.38 5.51 -9.08
CA LEU A 126 15.16 5.00 -9.72
C LEU A 126 13.98 5.96 -9.61
N VAL A 127 13.91 6.72 -8.51
CA VAL A 127 12.87 7.74 -8.28
C VAL A 127 13.15 8.98 -9.12
N ASP A 128 14.43 9.35 -9.26
CA ASP A 128 14.86 10.53 -10.01
C ASP A 128 14.72 10.35 -11.53
N THR A 129 14.68 9.12 -12.01
CA THR A 129 14.59 8.81 -13.45
C THR A 129 13.15 9.01 -13.95
N GLU A 130 12.90 10.11 -14.66
CA GLU A 130 11.54 10.56 -15.04
C GLU A 130 10.68 9.54 -15.79
N HIS A 131 11.29 8.71 -16.64
CA HIS A 131 10.58 7.73 -17.42
C HIS A 131 10.29 6.43 -16.64
N LEU A 132 10.74 6.28 -15.39
CA LEU A 132 10.44 5.10 -14.58
C LEU A 132 9.21 5.33 -13.70
N ARG A 133 8.42 4.27 -13.51
CA ARG A 133 7.17 4.27 -12.74
C ARG A 133 7.39 4.31 -11.23
N TYR A 134 8.60 4.10 -10.72
CA TYR A 134 8.92 4.21 -9.28
C TYR A 134 8.53 5.58 -8.69
N ARG A 135 8.68 6.66 -9.48
CA ARG A 135 8.24 8.00 -9.09
C ARG A 135 6.75 8.10 -8.78
N GLN A 136 5.92 7.24 -9.39
CA GLN A 136 4.47 7.22 -9.16
C GLN A 136 4.18 6.65 -7.76
N LEU A 137 4.89 5.61 -7.34
CA LEU A 137 4.79 5.04 -6.00
C LEU A 137 5.32 6.03 -4.95
N TYR A 138 6.45 6.68 -5.24
CA TYR A 138 7.01 7.71 -4.37
C TYR A 138 6.08 8.93 -4.20
N ALA A 139 5.52 9.44 -5.30
CA ALA A 139 4.58 10.55 -5.26
C ALA A 139 3.32 10.21 -4.45
N PHE A 140 2.81 8.99 -4.60
CA PHE A 140 1.71 8.49 -3.78
C PHE A 140 2.08 8.48 -2.29
N ASP A 141 3.24 7.93 -1.93
CA ASP A 141 3.68 7.88 -0.54
C ASP A 141 3.82 9.28 0.08
N ARG A 142 4.46 10.20 -0.64
CA ARG A 142 4.55 11.61 -0.25
C ARG A 142 3.16 12.19 -0.01
N ASP A 143 2.24 12.02 -0.95
CA ASP A 143 0.90 12.58 -0.88
C ASP A 143 0.06 11.94 0.23
N MET A 144 0.24 10.64 0.49
CA MET A 144 -0.37 9.93 1.62
C MET A 144 0.07 10.55 2.95
N ASN A 145 1.37 10.71 3.16
CA ASN A 145 1.92 11.30 4.39
C ASN A 145 1.55 12.79 4.56
N LEU A 146 1.58 13.59 3.49
CA LEU A 146 1.14 15.00 3.54
C LEU A 146 -0.36 15.13 3.84
N THR A 147 -1.16 14.17 3.36
CA THR A 147 -2.60 14.15 3.65
C THR A 147 -2.84 13.72 5.10
N GLU A 148 -2.05 12.80 5.64
CA GLU A 148 -2.06 12.46 7.06
C GLU A 148 -1.68 13.67 7.92
N ASP A 149 -0.60 14.39 7.60
CA ASP A 149 -0.19 15.61 8.31
C ASP A 149 -1.30 16.67 8.35
N LYS A 150 -2.06 16.80 7.26
CA LYS A 150 -3.18 17.75 7.17
C LYS A 150 -4.40 17.35 8.00
N TYR A 151 -4.74 16.06 8.06
CA TYR A 151 -6.02 15.58 8.64
C TYR A 151 -5.86 14.78 9.95
N GLY A 152 -4.65 14.39 10.31
CA GLY A 152 -4.26 13.77 11.58
C GLY A 152 -4.97 12.47 11.91
N TRP A 153 -5.19 11.57 10.94
CA TRP A 153 -5.93 10.33 11.23
C TRP A 153 -5.16 9.35 12.10
N LEU A 154 -3.83 9.37 12.15
CA LEU A 154 -3.06 8.49 13.03
C LEU A 154 -3.25 8.89 14.50
N ALA A 155 -3.37 10.20 14.78
CA ALA A 155 -3.65 10.70 16.13
C ALA A 155 -5.12 10.58 16.55
N ALA A 156 -6.03 10.32 15.60
CA ALA A 156 -7.45 10.16 15.86
C ALA A 156 -7.77 8.79 16.49
N GLY A 157 -8.95 8.71 17.11
CA GLY A 157 -9.50 7.45 17.60
C GLY A 157 -9.63 6.38 16.51
N GLN A 158 -9.90 5.15 16.94
CA GLN A 158 -10.08 4.02 16.03
C GLN A 158 -11.20 4.27 15.02
N ALA A 159 -10.98 3.84 13.78
CA ALA A 159 -11.93 4.03 12.70
C ALA A 159 -13.26 3.30 12.94
N ALA A 160 -14.35 3.87 12.45
CA ALA A 160 -15.65 3.22 12.38
C ALA A 160 -15.81 2.54 11.00
N VAL A 161 -15.72 1.21 10.96
CA VAL A 161 -15.91 0.44 9.72
C VAL A 161 -17.40 0.28 9.44
N THR A 162 -17.90 1.01 8.44
CA THR A 162 -19.33 1.07 8.10
C THR A 162 -19.72 0.09 7.00
N THR A 163 -18.78 -0.35 6.16
CA THR A 163 -19.04 -1.33 5.11
C THR A 163 -17.85 -2.25 4.92
N LEU A 164 -18.15 -3.55 4.88
CA LEU A 164 -17.19 -4.58 4.58
C LEU A 164 -17.85 -5.62 3.67
N ASN A 165 -17.82 -5.34 2.37
CA ASN A 165 -18.52 -6.14 1.38
C ASN A 165 -17.58 -7.16 0.73
N GLN A 166 -17.72 -8.42 1.11
CA GLN A 166 -16.87 -9.52 0.63
C GLN A 166 -17.07 -9.82 -0.86
N THR A 167 -18.29 -9.69 -1.37
CA THR A 167 -18.61 -9.95 -2.78
C THR A 167 -18.08 -8.83 -3.67
N ASP A 168 -18.37 -7.58 -3.32
CA ASP A 168 -17.93 -6.43 -4.09
C ASP A 168 -16.46 -6.07 -3.84
N LYS A 169 -15.84 -6.70 -2.84
CA LYS A 169 -14.48 -6.40 -2.37
C LYS A 169 -14.29 -4.92 -2.00
N VAL A 170 -15.31 -4.33 -1.35
CA VAL A 170 -15.31 -2.93 -0.93
C VAL A 170 -15.18 -2.81 0.59
N ILE A 171 -14.28 -1.92 1.03
CA ILE A 171 -14.11 -1.52 2.43
C ILE A 171 -14.44 -0.03 2.54
N VAL A 172 -15.31 0.33 3.49
CA VAL A 172 -15.61 1.72 3.84
C VAL A 172 -15.48 1.91 5.33
N PHE A 173 -14.80 2.98 5.72
CA PHE A 173 -14.73 3.40 7.12
C PHE A 173 -14.54 4.90 7.26
N GLU A 174 -14.87 5.41 8.44
CA GLU A 174 -14.60 6.79 8.83
C GLU A 174 -13.48 6.86 9.85
N ARG A 175 -12.57 7.81 9.65
CA ARG A 175 -11.53 8.15 10.65
C ARG A 175 -11.13 9.62 10.51
N SER A 176 -11.05 10.35 11.62
CA SER A 176 -10.73 11.78 11.63
C SER A 176 -11.60 12.64 10.69
N ASN A 177 -12.91 12.41 10.70
CA ASN A 177 -13.89 13.08 9.82
C ASN A 177 -13.64 12.89 8.31
N LEU A 178 -12.81 11.91 7.94
CA LEU A 178 -12.63 11.48 6.56
C LEU A 178 -13.38 10.18 6.32
N LEU A 179 -13.98 10.08 5.13
CA LEU A 179 -14.56 8.85 4.62
C LEU A 179 -13.55 8.18 3.69
N PHE A 180 -13.10 6.98 4.07
CA PHE A 180 -12.21 6.18 3.25
C PHE A 180 -13.00 5.10 2.51
N ILE A 181 -12.73 4.95 1.21
CA ILE A 181 -13.38 3.97 0.35
C ILE A 181 -12.30 3.23 -0.42
N PHE A 182 -12.24 1.91 -0.24
CA PHE A 182 -11.30 1.03 -0.93
C PHE A 182 -12.09 0.04 -1.79
N ASN A 183 -11.73 -0.06 -3.07
CA ASN A 183 -12.18 -1.12 -3.96
C ASN A 183 -11.00 -2.05 -4.25
N PHE A 184 -11.06 -3.28 -3.74
CA PHE A 184 -10.08 -4.34 -3.98
C PHE A 184 -10.56 -5.35 -5.04
N HIS A 185 -11.69 -5.10 -5.70
CA HIS A 185 -12.17 -6.00 -6.73
C HIS A 185 -11.21 -6.02 -7.92
N PRO A 186 -10.79 -7.20 -8.43
CA PRO A 186 -9.80 -7.28 -9.50
C PRO A 186 -10.29 -6.69 -10.83
N CYS A 187 -11.59 -6.82 -11.13
CA CYS A 187 -12.15 -6.42 -12.43
C CYS A 187 -13.31 -5.41 -12.39
N ASN A 188 -14.03 -5.27 -11.28
CA ASN A 188 -15.29 -4.53 -11.25
C ASN A 188 -15.09 -3.09 -10.79
N SER A 189 -15.72 -2.18 -11.52
CA SER A 189 -15.92 -0.79 -11.11
C SER A 189 -17.39 -0.56 -10.82
N TYR A 190 -17.67 0.33 -9.87
CA TYR A 190 -19.02 0.57 -9.39
C TYR A 190 -19.44 2.02 -9.66
N ILE A 191 -20.65 2.20 -10.16
CA ILE A 191 -21.30 3.50 -10.36
C ILE A 191 -22.47 3.57 -9.39
N ASP A 192 -22.72 4.74 -8.80
CA ASP A 192 -23.78 4.96 -7.81
C ASP A 192 -23.72 4.00 -6.60
N TYR A 193 -22.51 3.58 -6.23
CA TYR A 193 -22.27 2.71 -5.07
C TYR A 193 -22.66 3.44 -3.78
N ARG A 194 -23.67 2.92 -3.09
CA ARG A 194 -24.13 3.49 -1.82
C ARG A 194 -23.21 3.04 -0.70
N VAL A 195 -22.69 4.02 0.04
CA VAL A 195 -21.83 3.77 1.21
C VAL A 195 -22.55 4.24 2.48
N ALA A 196 -22.44 3.43 3.54
CA ALA A 196 -22.94 3.82 4.84
C ALA A 196 -21.96 4.78 5.52
N VAL A 197 -22.50 5.80 6.20
CA VAL A 197 -21.74 6.74 7.02
C VAL A 197 -22.36 6.82 8.41
N GLU A 198 -21.52 6.97 9.42
CA GLU A 198 -21.86 7.19 10.82
C GLU A 198 -22.42 8.61 11.03
N HIS A 199 -21.81 9.61 10.39
CA HIS A 199 -22.20 11.00 10.53
C HIS A 199 -23.02 11.51 9.34
N ALA A 200 -24.23 11.97 9.59
CA ALA A 200 -25.04 12.62 8.55
C ALA A 200 -24.40 13.96 8.13
N GLY A 201 -24.32 14.23 6.82
CA GLY A 201 -23.71 15.46 6.33
C GLY A 201 -23.50 15.49 4.82
N LYS A 202 -22.82 16.55 4.37
CA LYS A 202 -22.31 16.65 3.00
C LYS A 202 -20.84 16.25 3.01
N TYR A 203 -20.48 15.33 2.13
CA TYR A 203 -19.11 14.86 1.97
C TYR A 203 -18.55 15.44 0.67
N PRO A 204 -17.89 16.62 0.72
CA PRO A 204 -17.22 17.13 -0.46
C PRO A 204 -16.07 16.19 -0.83
N PHE A 205 -15.92 15.92 -2.13
CA PHE A 205 -14.76 15.19 -2.60
C PHE A 205 -13.50 15.95 -2.21
N THR A 206 -12.63 15.27 -1.45
CA THR A 206 -11.40 15.87 -0.94
C THR A 206 -10.25 15.64 -1.90
N ARG A 207 -9.94 14.36 -2.19
CA ARG A 207 -8.84 13.97 -3.07
C ARG A 207 -8.98 12.51 -3.50
N ASP A 208 -8.50 12.22 -4.70
CA ASP A 208 -8.22 10.87 -5.17
C ASP A 208 -6.70 10.68 -5.16
N LEU A 209 -6.20 9.93 -4.17
CA LEU A 209 -4.78 9.67 -4.01
C LEU A 209 -4.23 8.77 -5.13
N GLN A 210 -5.05 7.94 -5.79
CA GLN A 210 -4.59 7.10 -6.90
C GLN A 210 -4.31 7.92 -8.16
N LYS A 211 -5.15 8.93 -8.45
CA LYS A 211 -5.03 9.77 -9.66
C LYS A 211 -3.95 10.84 -9.58
N THR A 212 -3.46 11.20 -8.39
CA THR A 212 -2.45 12.27 -8.30
C THR A 212 -1.04 11.83 -8.73
N SER A 213 -0.84 10.53 -9.01
CA SER A 213 0.47 9.94 -9.34
C SER A 213 0.63 9.52 -10.82
N THR A 214 -0.22 10.00 -11.73
CA THR A 214 -0.01 9.74 -13.17
C THR A 214 1.22 10.50 -13.68
N LEU A 215 1.94 9.87 -14.61
CA LEU A 215 3.08 10.49 -15.30
C LEU A 215 2.63 11.71 -16.11
#